data_AF-A0A511KLR8-F1
#
_entry.id   AF-A0A511KLR8-F1
#
_cell.length_a   1.000
_cell.length_b   1.000
_cell.length_c   1.000
_cell.angle_alpha   90.00
_cell.angle_beta   90.00
_cell.angle_gamma   90.00
#
_symmetry.space_group_name_H-M   'P 1'
#
loop_
_entity.id
_entity.type
_entity.pdbx_description
1 polymer ?
#
loop_
_entity_poly.entity_id
_entity_poly.type
_entity_poly.pdbx_seq_one_letter_code
_entity_poly.pdbx_strand_id
1 'polypeptide(L)'
;MAKKAVAKGKQSADLATSVAKPALGGADDAPVVLPAREPAAKVNNASLTELKNALDDVVKEYFCLATHRFTRSHTHEDVRLAVGWTSVVVAAATGYYGYVTDFHESKYWVSVGVVLYVVLNTVLALYVAYVEKNVIFVGKRRTIASRISTERLTISSLAFSSPTSHTTSSWIPFPLSLLASQSHSPLPTSSSASQAPVYPLYSLTLEYTHSSNANKSLLASSSATLSRSFGEMVDSDGRVARGEVERWLGEAFGEVGEKGKAGLGASASEGEGRKSR
;
A
#
# COMPACT_ATOMS: atom_id res chain seq x y z
N MET A 1 22.67 -60.86 -6.60
CA MET A 1 21.77 -61.36 -5.55
C MET A 1 20.55 -60.44 -5.46
N ALA A 2 19.41 -60.90 -5.99
CA ALA A 2 18.11 -61.03 -5.31
C ALA A 2 17.55 -59.70 -4.75
N LYS A 3 16.69 -58.99 -5.50
CA LYS A 3 15.21 -59.09 -5.49
C LYS A 3 14.58 -59.09 -4.08
N LYS A 4 13.87 -58.02 -3.71
CA LYS A 4 12.49 -58.12 -3.19
C LYS A 4 11.73 -56.79 -3.19
N ALA A 5 10.71 -56.74 -4.03
CA ALA A 5 9.53 -55.90 -3.87
C ALA A 5 8.58 -56.56 -2.86
N VAL A 6 7.78 -55.78 -2.12
CA VAL A 6 6.45 -56.20 -1.64
C VAL A 6 5.51 -55.00 -1.69
N ALA A 7 4.48 -55.16 -2.52
CA ALA A 7 3.23 -54.41 -2.52
C ALA A 7 2.15 -55.22 -1.76
N LYS A 8 1.24 -54.54 -1.06
CA LYS A 8 -0.14 -54.95 -0.70
C LYS A 8 -0.70 -53.87 0.25
N GLY A 9 -1.92 -53.36 0.21
CA GLY A 9 -3.18 -53.60 -0.53
C GLY A 9 -4.23 -52.76 0.24
N LYS A 10 -4.95 -51.84 -0.41
CA LYS A 10 -6.37 -51.96 -0.83
C LYS A 10 -7.35 -52.16 0.36
N GLN A 11 -8.07 -51.10 0.79
CA GLN A 11 -9.54 -50.82 0.58
C GLN A 11 -10.41 -51.68 1.54
N SER A 12 -11.51 -51.28 2.18
CA SER A 12 -12.58 -50.29 1.99
C SER A 12 -13.44 -50.22 3.29
N ALA A 13 -14.21 -49.14 3.51
CA ALA A 13 -15.58 -49.12 4.09
C ALA A 13 -15.98 -47.64 4.28
N ASP A 14 -16.69 -47.00 3.35
CA ASP A 14 -18.16 -46.95 3.20
C ASP A 14 -18.94 -46.53 4.46
N LEU A 15 -19.45 -45.30 4.45
CA LEU A 15 -20.82 -45.01 4.89
C LEU A 15 -21.33 -43.73 4.18
N ALA A 16 -22.11 -43.93 3.12
CA ALA A 16 -22.99 -42.95 2.52
C ALA A 16 -24.39 -43.02 3.14
N THR A 17 -25.13 -41.91 3.16
CA THR A 17 -26.62 -41.80 3.08
C THR A 17 -26.96 -40.30 2.94
N SER A 18 -27.28 -39.84 1.73
CA SER A 18 -28.62 -39.61 1.14
C SER A 18 -29.10 -38.16 1.34
N VAL A 19 -29.00 -37.28 0.33
CA VAL A 19 -30.02 -37.01 -0.71
C VAL A 19 -31.39 -36.62 -0.16
N ALA A 20 -31.76 -35.36 -0.35
CA ALA A 20 -33.12 -34.95 -0.69
C ALA A 20 -33.08 -33.67 -1.56
N LYS A 21 -33.57 -33.79 -2.79
CA LYS A 21 -33.94 -32.72 -3.71
C LYS A 21 -35.47 -32.71 -3.79
N PRO A 22 -36.11 -31.53 -3.92
CA PRO A 22 -37.35 -31.47 -4.70
C PRO A 22 -37.25 -30.45 -5.85
N ALA A 23 -38.03 -30.75 -6.89
CA ALA A 23 -38.17 -30.03 -8.15
C ALA A 23 -39.04 -28.76 -7.98
N LEU A 24 -38.67 -27.64 -8.59
CA LEU A 24 -39.14 -27.06 -9.87
C LEU A 24 -40.62 -26.61 -9.89
N GLY A 25 -40.83 -25.29 -9.99
CA GLY A 25 -42.08 -24.69 -10.45
C GLY A 25 -42.10 -23.16 -10.26
N GLY A 26 -42.39 -22.42 -11.34
CA GLY A 26 -42.88 -21.03 -11.29
C GLY A 26 -41.92 -19.97 -11.81
N ALA A 27 -42.35 -19.28 -12.86
CA ALA A 27 -41.69 -18.15 -13.48
C ALA A 27 -41.87 -16.85 -12.67
N ASP A 28 -41.20 -15.80 -13.17
CA ASP A 28 -41.38 -14.37 -12.92
C ASP A 28 -40.41 -13.66 -11.96
N ASP A 29 -39.86 -12.59 -12.54
CA ASP A 29 -39.13 -11.45 -11.97
C ASP A 29 -37.71 -11.65 -11.43
N ALA A 30 -36.75 -11.13 -12.20
CA ALA A 30 -35.41 -10.86 -11.73
C ALA A 30 -35.45 -9.80 -10.61
N PRO A 31 -34.51 -9.90 -9.66
CA PRO A 31 -33.62 -8.77 -9.49
C PRO A 31 -32.20 -9.24 -9.82
N VAL A 32 -31.49 -8.38 -10.54
CA VAL A 32 -30.07 -8.48 -10.82
C VAL A 32 -29.33 -8.80 -9.51
N VAL A 33 -28.88 -10.05 -9.36
CA VAL A 33 -28.01 -10.45 -8.27
C VAL A 33 -26.63 -9.86 -8.57
N LEU A 34 -26.38 -8.68 -8.00
CA LEU A 34 -25.04 -8.13 -7.88
C LEU A 34 -24.15 -9.18 -7.20
N PRO A 35 -22.92 -9.44 -7.69
CA PRO A 35 -22.05 -10.46 -7.11
C PRO A 35 -21.84 -10.18 -5.62
N ALA A 36 -21.87 -11.25 -4.82
CA ALA A 36 -21.85 -11.24 -3.36
C ALA A 36 -20.88 -10.17 -2.81
N ARG A 37 -21.47 -9.11 -2.25
CA ARG A 37 -20.78 -8.03 -1.55
C ARG A 37 -20.09 -8.69 -0.35
N GLU A 38 -18.79 -8.95 -0.45
CA GLU A 38 -17.98 -9.51 0.64
C GLU A 38 -18.26 -8.75 1.95
N PRO A 39 -18.15 -9.39 3.12
CA PRO A 39 -18.46 -8.77 4.40
C PRO A 39 -17.43 -7.67 4.70
N ALA A 40 -17.63 -6.51 4.10
CA ALA A 40 -16.88 -5.31 4.38
C ALA A 40 -16.96 -5.09 5.90
N ALA A 41 -15.79 -5.03 6.53
CA ALA A 41 -15.70 -4.67 7.94
C ALA A 41 -16.45 -3.35 8.12
N LYS A 42 -17.46 -3.36 8.99
CA LYS A 42 -18.22 -2.16 9.32
C LYS A 42 -17.28 -1.18 10.03
N VAL A 43 -17.00 -0.07 9.37
CA VAL A 43 -16.05 0.94 9.83
C VAL A 43 -16.79 1.97 10.69
N ASN A 44 -16.14 2.53 11.71
CA ASN A 44 -16.73 3.62 12.47
C ASN A 44 -16.63 4.94 11.69
N ASN A 45 -17.77 5.45 11.24
CA ASN A 45 -17.90 6.72 10.52
C ASN A 45 -17.36 7.95 11.25
N ALA A 46 -17.29 7.92 12.59
CA ALA A 46 -16.71 9.00 13.37
C ALA A 46 -15.17 8.97 13.38
N SER A 47 -14.56 7.82 13.09
CA SER A 47 -13.11 7.65 13.10
C SER A 47 -12.52 7.85 11.70
N LEU A 48 -11.91 9.03 11.49
CA LEU A 48 -11.28 9.36 10.21
C LEU A 48 -10.11 8.41 9.89
N THR A 49 -9.41 7.91 10.90
CA THR A 49 -8.35 6.91 10.75
C THR A 49 -8.89 5.58 10.23
N GLU A 50 -10.02 5.10 10.76
CA GLU A 50 -10.61 3.85 10.29
C GLU A 50 -11.17 4.00 8.87
N LEU A 51 -11.80 5.13 8.56
CA LEU A 51 -12.29 5.45 7.22
C LEU A 51 -11.16 5.45 6.20
N LYS A 52 -10.05 6.12 6.53
CA LYS A 52 -8.85 6.15 5.70
C LYS A 52 -8.27 4.75 5.51
N ASN A 53 -8.15 3.97 6.58
CA ASN A 53 -7.59 2.62 6.51
C ASN A 53 -8.45 1.70 5.62
N ALA A 54 -9.78 1.76 5.76
CA ALA A 54 -10.70 0.97 4.95
C ALA A 54 -10.63 1.34 3.46
N LEU A 55 -10.57 2.64 3.14
CA LEU A 55 -10.35 3.09 1.76
C LEU A 55 -8.97 2.66 1.23
N ASP A 56 -7.91 2.82 2.03
CA ASP A 56 -6.55 2.43 1.66
C ASP A 56 -6.49 0.92 1.36
N ASP A 57 -7.24 0.08 2.07
CA ASP A 57 -7.30 -1.37 1.82
C ASP A 57 -8.04 -1.73 0.52
N VAL A 58 -9.18 -1.09 0.23
CA VAL A 58 -9.88 -1.24 -1.05
C VAL A 58 -9.00 -0.78 -2.22
N VAL A 59 -8.30 0.34 -2.05
CA VAL A 59 -7.34 0.86 -3.04
C VAL A 59 -6.23 -0.15 -3.30
N LYS A 60 -5.59 -0.69 -2.24
CA LYS A 60 -4.53 -1.71 -2.38
C LYS A 60 -5.05 -2.96 -3.09
N GLU A 61 -6.24 -3.42 -2.72
CA GLU A 61 -6.86 -4.61 -3.31
C GLU A 61 -7.12 -4.40 -4.81
N TYR A 62 -7.69 -3.25 -5.20
CA TYR A 62 -7.95 -2.90 -6.60
C TYR A 62 -6.67 -2.99 -7.45
N PHE A 63 -5.56 -2.41 -6.98
CA PHE A 63 -4.29 -2.44 -7.70
C PHE A 63 -3.61 -3.82 -7.73
N CYS A 64 -3.92 -4.69 -6.77
CA CYS A 64 -3.39 -6.07 -6.73
C CYS A 64 -4.23 -7.05 -7.58
N LEU A 65 -5.56 -6.94 -7.57
CA LEU A 65 -6.48 -7.92 -8.17
C LEU A 65 -6.91 -7.60 -9.61
N ALA A 66 -7.20 -6.33 -9.94
CA ALA A 66 -8.18 -6.06 -11.00
C ALA A 66 -7.69 -6.33 -12.44
N THR A 67 -6.48 -5.91 -12.82
CA THR A 67 -6.08 -5.95 -14.25
C THR A 67 -4.58 -5.75 -14.49
N HIS A 68 -3.83 -5.20 -13.53
CA HIS A 68 -2.47 -4.72 -13.76
C HIS A 68 -1.36 -5.55 -13.07
N ARG A 69 -1.71 -6.53 -12.20
CA ARG A 69 -0.78 -7.49 -11.56
C ARG A 69 0.51 -6.84 -11.02
N PHE A 70 0.39 -5.67 -10.39
CA PHE A 70 1.53 -5.04 -9.72
C PHE A 70 1.91 -5.86 -8.48
N THR A 71 3.20 -6.20 -8.34
CA THR A 71 3.69 -6.84 -7.13
C THR A 71 3.94 -5.77 -6.07
N ARG A 72 3.34 -5.94 -4.89
CA ARG A 72 3.56 -5.06 -3.73
C ARG A 72 5.03 -5.09 -3.32
N SER A 73 5.63 -3.91 -3.18
CA SER A 73 7.01 -3.76 -2.69
C SER A 73 7.00 -3.46 -1.19
N HIS A 74 7.54 -4.37 -0.39
CA HIS A 74 7.61 -4.26 1.09
C HIS A 74 8.90 -3.61 1.60
N THR A 75 9.66 -2.93 0.73
CA THR A 75 11.00 -2.39 1.07
C THR A 75 11.01 -1.47 2.29
N HIS A 76 9.98 -0.66 2.49
CA HIS A 76 9.91 0.23 3.65
C HIS A 76 9.62 -0.56 4.93
N GLU A 77 8.74 -1.57 4.85
CA GLU A 77 8.41 -2.48 5.95
C GLU A 77 9.64 -3.32 6.34
N ASP A 78 10.38 -3.86 5.36
CA ASP A 78 11.61 -4.63 5.58
C ASP A 78 12.69 -3.79 6.28
N VAL A 79 12.87 -2.53 5.89
CA VAL A 79 13.83 -1.62 6.53
C VAL A 79 13.42 -1.32 7.97
N ARG A 80 12.13 -1.01 8.21
CA ARG A 80 11.61 -0.81 9.57
C ARG A 80 11.80 -2.04 10.43
N LEU A 81 11.51 -3.21 9.88
CA LEU A 81 11.64 -4.48 10.55
C LEU A 81 13.12 -4.72 10.91
N ALA A 82 14.03 -4.57 9.95
CA ALA A 82 15.46 -4.77 10.18
C ALA A 82 16.01 -3.81 11.26
N VAL A 83 15.69 -2.51 11.19
CA VAL A 83 16.15 -1.52 12.17
C VAL A 83 15.52 -1.78 13.55
N GLY A 84 14.23 -2.11 13.61
CA GLY A 84 13.53 -2.44 14.84
C GLY A 84 14.11 -3.67 15.54
N TRP A 85 14.33 -4.77 14.81
CA TRP A 85 14.94 -5.98 15.37
C TRP A 85 16.38 -5.75 15.81
N THR A 86 17.16 -4.96 15.06
CA THR A 86 18.51 -4.58 15.46
C THR A 86 18.49 -3.81 16.78
N SER A 87 17.55 -2.88 16.94
CA SER A 87 17.36 -2.11 18.17
C SER A 87 17.04 -3.01 19.37
N VAL A 88 16.15 -4.00 19.19
CA VAL A 88 15.81 -4.99 20.23
C VAL A 88 17.01 -5.86 20.61
N VAL A 89 17.80 -6.33 19.62
CA VAL A 89 19.01 -7.14 19.89
C VAL A 89 20.05 -6.34 20.68
N VAL A 90 20.27 -5.06 20.34
CA VAL A 90 21.17 -4.17 21.09
C VAL A 90 20.68 -3.97 22.53
N ALA A 91 19.37 -3.75 22.72
CA ALA A 91 18.79 -3.59 24.05
C ALA A 91 18.92 -4.88 24.88
N ALA A 92 18.64 -6.04 24.28
CA ALA A 92 18.78 -7.34 24.93
C ALA A 92 20.23 -7.65 25.30
N ALA A 93 21.19 -7.39 24.41
CA ALA A 93 22.62 -7.57 24.67
C ALA A 93 23.12 -6.65 25.78
N THR A 94 22.69 -5.38 25.77
CA THR A 94 23.04 -4.40 26.81
C THR A 94 22.47 -4.80 28.17
N GLY A 95 21.20 -5.25 28.20
CA GLY A 95 20.55 -5.74 29.41
C GLY A 95 21.22 -7.01 29.95
N TYR A 96 21.57 -7.95 29.07
CA TYR A 96 22.29 -9.17 29.44
C TYR A 96 23.69 -8.87 29.99
N TYR A 97 24.42 -7.94 29.37
CA TYR A 97 25.73 -7.50 29.85
C TYR A 97 25.64 -6.89 31.26
N GLY A 98 24.61 -6.06 31.51
CA GLY A 98 24.33 -5.50 32.83
C GLY A 98 23.89 -6.54 33.87
N TYR A 99 23.36 -7.69 33.44
CA TYR A 99 22.96 -8.77 34.35
C TYR A 99 24.15 -9.60 34.84
N VAL A 100 25.13 -9.85 33.97
CA VAL A 100 26.28 -10.71 34.28
C VAL A 100 27.43 -9.95 34.96
N THR A 101 27.54 -8.64 34.71
CA THR A 101 28.67 -7.81 35.17
C THR A 101 28.29 -6.94 36.37
N ASP A 102 29.21 -6.77 37.33
CA ASP A 102 29.02 -5.90 38.48
C ASP A 102 28.63 -4.46 38.09
N PHE A 103 27.77 -3.85 38.92
CA PHE A 103 27.14 -2.55 38.64
C PHE A 103 28.13 -1.40 38.43
N HIS A 104 29.31 -1.45 39.02
CA HIS A 104 30.28 -0.35 38.93
C HIS A 104 30.97 -0.27 37.57
N GLU A 105 31.18 -1.41 36.90
CA GLU A 105 31.85 -1.48 35.60
C GLU A 105 30.84 -1.45 34.45
N SER A 106 29.63 -1.97 34.67
CA SER A 106 28.58 -2.01 33.65
C SER A 106 27.92 -0.66 33.36
N LYS A 107 27.96 0.32 34.29
CA LYS A 107 27.38 1.67 34.10
C LYS A 107 27.76 2.31 32.77
N TYR A 108 29.05 2.30 32.45
CA TYR A 108 29.55 2.94 31.24
C TYR A 108 29.01 2.22 29.99
N TRP A 109 29.20 0.90 29.90
CA TRP A 109 28.75 0.10 28.77
C TRP A 109 27.23 0.11 28.58
N VAL A 110 26.47 0.08 29.68
CA VAL A 110 25.01 0.17 29.65
C VAL A 110 24.56 1.54 29.17
N SER A 111 25.20 2.63 29.61
CA SER A 111 24.86 3.96 29.11
C SER A 111 25.15 4.13 27.62
N VAL A 112 26.27 3.58 27.14
CA VAL A 112 26.59 3.53 25.70
C VAL A 112 25.53 2.74 24.94
N GLY A 113 25.09 1.58 25.45
CA GLY A 113 24.04 0.78 24.83
C GLY A 113 22.68 1.49 24.76
N VAL A 114 22.31 2.24 25.80
CA VAL A 114 21.09 3.06 25.81
C VAL A 114 21.20 4.21 24.80
N VAL A 115 22.34 4.89 24.74
CA VAL A 115 22.56 5.96 23.74
C VAL A 115 22.46 5.39 22.32
N LEU A 116 23.06 4.22 22.06
CA LEU A 116 22.97 3.55 20.76
C LEU A 116 21.52 3.20 20.41
N TYR A 117 20.74 2.69 21.36
CA TYR A 117 19.30 2.42 21.18
C TYR A 117 18.51 3.68 20.81
N VAL A 118 18.76 4.80 21.50
CA VAL A 118 18.12 6.09 21.20
C VAL A 118 18.48 6.57 19.79
N VAL A 119 19.74 6.42 19.37
CA VAL A 119 20.18 6.77 18.02
C VAL A 119 19.48 5.89 16.98
N LEU A 120 19.41 4.57 17.18
CA LEU A 120 18.71 3.66 16.26
C LEU A 120 17.22 3.99 16.12
N ASN A 121 16.54 4.29 17.24
CA ASN A 121 15.14 4.72 17.20
C ASN A 121 14.96 6.09 16.53
N THR A 122 15.93 6.99 16.67
CA THR A 122 15.93 8.29 15.99
C THR A 122 16.11 8.10 14.48
N VAL A 123 17.05 7.25 14.05
CA VAL A 123 17.25 6.89 12.64
C VAL A 123 15.99 6.25 12.06
N LEU A 124 15.32 5.36 12.80
CA LEU A 124 14.05 4.77 12.40
C LEU A 124 12.98 5.85 12.16
N ALA A 125 12.82 6.80 13.08
CA ALA A 125 11.86 7.89 12.90
C ALA A 125 12.21 8.83 11.75
N LEU A 126 13.50 9.15 11.58
CA LEU A 126 13.97 9.96 10.45
C LEU A 126 13.71 9.24 9.11
N TYR A 127 13.91 7.92 9.05
CA TYR A 127 13.60 7.13 7.86
C TYR A 127 12.11 7.23 7.51
N VAL A 128 11.23 7.05 8.50
CA VAL A 128 9.78 7.19 8.30
C VAL A 128 9.41 8.60 7.83
N ALA A 129 9.94 9.63 8.49
CA ALA A 129 9.62 11.03 8.21
C ALA A 129 10.10 11.48 6.82
N TYR A 130 11.32 11.13 6.42
CA TYR A 130 11.92 11.64 5.18
C TYR A 130 11.76 10.72 3.98
N VAL A 131 11.82 9.40 4.18
CA VAL A 131 11.92 8.41 3.09
C VAL A 131 10.57 7.76 2.77
N GLU A 132 9.76 7.44 3.77
CA GLU A 132 8.49 6.72 3.57
C GLU A 132 7.29 7.65 3.37
N LYS A 133 7.30 8.81 4.03
CA LYS A 133 6.26 9.85 3.89
C LYS A 133 4.85 9.24 4.04
N ASN A 134 3.94 9.55 3.10
CA ASN A 134 2.55 9.06 3.07
C ASN A 134 2.32 8.01 1.97
N VAL A 135 3.37 7.27 1.59
CA VAL A 135 3.28 6.25 0.55
C VAL A 135 2.61 5.00 1.12
N ILE A 136 1.39 4.72 0.67
CA ILE A 136 0.61 3.56 1.13
C ILE A 136 0.88 2.29 0.32
N PHE A 137 1.31 2.45 -0.93
CA PHE A 137 1.52 1.32 -1.82
C PHE A 137 2.57 1.66 -2.88
N VAL A 138 3.47 0.70 -3.10
CA VAL A 138 4.42 0.72 -4.21
C VAL A 138 4.24 -0.57 -4.99
N GLY A 139 3.68 -0.46 -6.19
CA GLY A 139 3.58 -1.54 -7.15
C GLY A 139 4.79 -1.54 -8.07
N LYS A 140 5.45 -2.70 -8.24
CA LYS A 140 6.46 -2.90 -9.27
C LYS A 140 5.97 -3.95 -10.26
N ARG A 141 6.15 -3.67 -11.55
CA ARG A 141 5.89 -4.62 -12.63
C ARG A 141 7.07 -4.60 -13.58
N ARG A 142 7.62 -5.78 -13.88
CA ARG A 142 8.73 -5.95 -14.82
C ARG A 142 8.19 -6.59 -16.09
N THR A 143 8.37 -5.92 -17.22
CA THR A 143 8.02 -6.46 -18.54
C THR A 143 9.30 -6.77 -19.31
N ILE A 144 9.33 -7.96 -19.93
CA ILE A 144 10.46 -8.46 -20.71
C ILE A 144 9.90 -8.81 -22.09
N ALA A 145 9.66 -7.80 -22.92
CA ALA A 145 9.22 -8.01 -24.30
C ALA A 145 10.42 -7.97 -25.26
N SER A 146 11.00 -6.78 -25.47
CA SER A 146 12.23 -6.60 -26.29
C SER A 146 13.37 -5.94 -25.50
N ARG A 147 13.03 -5.28 -24.38
CA ARG A 147 13.94 -4.66 -23.42
C ARG A 147 13.39 -4.89 -22.01
N ILE A 148 14.26 -4.98 -21.01
CA ILE A 148 13.84 -5.03 -19.60
C ILE A 148 13.35 -3.63 -19.23
N SER A 149 12.04 -3.50 -19.12
CA SER A 149 11.38 -2.29 -18.64
C SER A 149 10.72 -2.56 -17.28
N THR A 150 10.86 -1.58 -16.39
CA THR A 150 10.30 -1.60 -15.03
C THR A 150 9.28 -0.48 -14.92
N GLU A 151 8.04 -0.85 -14.69
CA GLU A 151 6.95 0.06 -14.32
C GLU A 151 6.87 0.09 -12.79
N ARG A 152 6.83 1.30 -12.22
CA ARG A 152 6.65 1.52 -10.79
C ARG A 152 5.48 2.48 -10.59
N LEU A 153 4.49 2.01 -9.85
CA LEU A 153 3.34 2.78 -9.39
C LEU A 153 3.53 3.09 -7.90
N THR A 154 3.65 4.36 -7.56
CA THR A 154 3.71 4.83 -6.18
C THR A 154 2.39 5.52 -5.85
N ILE A 155 1.76 5.11 -4.76
CA ILE A 155 0.46 5.63 -4.33
C ILE A 155 0.64 6.25 -2.95
N SER A 156 0.19 7.48 -2.80
CA SER A 156 0.14 8.15 -1.52
C SER A 156 -1.26 8.68 -1.24
N SER A 157 -1.71 8.56 0.00
CA SER A 157 -3.05 8.99 0.38
C SER A 157 -3.05 9.81 1.65
N LEU A 158 -3.86 10.85 1.65
CA LEU A 158 -4.04 11.82 2.73
C LEU A 158 -5.52 11.96 3.05
N ALA A 159 -5.84 12.18 4.32
CA ALA A 159 -7.21 12.47 4.71
C ALA A 159 -7.26 13.74 5.57
N PHE A 160 -8.16 14.65 5.20
CA PHE A 160 -8.33 15.97 5.81
C PHE A 160 -9.65 16.00 6.57
N SER A 161 -9.60 16.27 7.88
CA SER A 161 -10.80 16.54 8.69
C SER A 161 -11.24 17.99 8.58
N SER A 162 -10.31 18.89 8.27
CA SER A 162 -10.55 20.32 8.14
C SER A 162 -9.52 20.93 7.16
N PRO A 163 -9.68 22.21 6.77
CA PRO A 163 -8.71 22.87 5.88
C PRO A 163 -7.28 22.91 6.44
N THR A 164 -7.16 22.83 7.76
CA THR A 164 -5.88 22.95 8.48
C THR A 164 -5.43 21.61 9.07
N SER A 165 -6.34 20.65 9.29
CA SER A 165 -6.04 19.38 9.95
C SER A 165 -6.08 18.22 8.96
N HIS A 166 -4.95 17.53 8.84
CA HIS A 166 -4.83 16.28 8.10
C HIS A 166 -4.38 15.16 9.04
N THR A 167 -4.94 13.97 8.86
CA THR A 167 -4.39 12.75 9.45
C THR A 167 -3.51 12.08 8.40
N THR A 168 -2.27 11.79 8.78
CA THR A 168 -1.44 10.83 8.08
C THR A 168 -1.56 9.49 8.81
N SER A 169 -1.47 8.37 8.11
CA SER A 169 -1.41 7.04 8.74
C SER A 169 -0.06 6.79 9.46
N SER A 170 0.64 7.86 9.85
CA SER A 170 2.03 7.78 10.28
C SER A 170 2.14 7.19 11.69
N TRP A 171 2.61 5.95 11.75
CA TRP A 171 3.04 5.27 12.97
C TRP A 171 4.37 5.86 13.44
N ILE A 172 4.39 7.15 13.76
CA ILE A 172 5.58 7.79 14.33
C ILE A 172 5.49 7.57 15.85
N PRO A 173 6.40 6.78 16.46
CA PRO A 173 6.37 6.56 17.89
C PRO A 173 6.68 7.86 18.64
N PHE A 174 6.03 8.07 19.79
CA PHE A 174 6.42 9.09 20.75
C PHE A 174 7.86 8.83 21.26
N PRO A 175 8.67 9.88 21.52
CA PRO A 175 8.34 11.30 21.44
C PRO A 175 8.57 11.94 20.05
N LEU A 176 8.98 11.16 19.04
CA LEU A 176 9.48 11.69 17.76
C LEU A 176 8.38 12.30 16.88
N SER A 177 7.11 12.03 17.18
CA SER A 177 5.97 12.78 16.63
C SER A 177 6.00 14.28 16.96
N LEU A 178 6.65 14.69 18.05
CA LEU A 178 6.81 16.12 18.39
C LEU A 178 7.87 16.83 17.52
N LEU A 179 8.82 16.06 16.98
CA LEU A 179 9.92 16.58 16.16
C LEU A 179 9.60 16.52 14.66
N ALA A 180 8.72 15.61 14.26
CA ALA A 180 8.14 15.58 12.93
C ALA A 180 7.16 16.76 12.78
N SER A 181 7.73 17.94 12.49
CA SER A 181 6.97 19.12 12.10
C SER A 181 6.00 18.71 10.99
N GLN A 182 4.71 18.96 11.22
CA GLN A 182 3.62 18.70 10.31
C GLN A 182 3.92 19.44 8.99
N SER A 183 4.50 18.72 8.02
CA SER A 183 4.83 19.30 6.73
C SER A 183 3.53 19.71 6.08
N HIS A 184 3.25 21.01 6.04
CA HIS A 184 2.13 21.59 5.31
C HIS A 184 2.26 21.19 3.84
N SER A 185 1.47 20.21 3.40
CA SER A 185 1.25 19.98 1.98
C SER A 185 0.35 21.09 1.45
N PRO A 186 0.66 21.67 0.28
CA PRO A 186 -0.20 22.67 -0.34
C PRO A 186 -1.56 22.05 -0.68
N LEU A 187 -2.61 22.84 -0.42
CA LEU A 187 -4.01 22.53 -0.68
C LEU A 187 -4.19 22.01 -2.13
N PRO A 188 -4.96 20.94 -2.37
CA PRO A 188 -5.33 20.56 -3.72
C PRO A 188 -6.32 21.61 -4.28
N THR A 189 -5.82 22.56 -5.06
CA THR A 189 -6.66 23.50 -5.81
C THR A 189 -7.24 22.76 -7.01
N SER A 190 -8.41 22.14 -6.84
CA SER A 190 -9.19 21.64 -7.98
C SER A 190 -9.75 22.82 -8.76
N SER A 191 -9.32 22.96 -10.01
CA SER A 191 -9.85 23.90 -10.99
C SER A 191 -11.21 23.44 -11.52
N SER A 192 -12.27 23.61 -10.74
CA SER A 192 -13.65 23.73 -11.26
C SER A 192 -14.50 24.53 -10.27
N ALA A 193 -15.30 25.46 -10.78
CA ALA A 193 -15.95 26.52 -10.05
C ALA A 193 -16.91 26.09 -8.90
N SER A 194 -16.91 26.91 -7.83
CA SER A 194 -18.06 27.29 -7.00
C SER A 194 -18.54 26.43 -5.81
N GLN A 195 -17.86 25.38 -5.35
CA GLN A 195 -18.22 24.73 -4.08
C GLN A 195 -17.01 24.52 -3.18
N ALA A 196 -17.11 25.03 -1.95
CA ALA A 196 -16.07 24.80 -0.94
C ALA A 196 -15.92 23.28 -0.71
N PRO A 197 -14.69 22.77 -0.53
CA PRO A 197 -14.48 21.35 -0.30
C PRO A 197 -15.26 20.91 0.95
N VAL A 198 -16.11 19.89 0.78
CA VAL A 198 -16.89 19.29 1.87
C VAL A 198 -15.98 18.34 2.62
N TYR A 199 -15.69 18.68 3.87
CA TYR A 199 -14.89 17.84 4.77
C TYR A 199 -15.77 16.75 5.38
N PRO A 200 -15.23 15.55 5.66
CA PRO A 200 -13.83 15.16 5.50
C PRO A 200 -13.48 14.80 4.03
N LEU A 201 -12.24 15.11 3.62
CA LEU A 201 -11.72 14.92 2.26
C LEU A 201 -10.65 13.83 2.23
N TYR A 202 -10.73 12.92 1.26
CA TYR A 202 -9.70 11.94 0.95
C TYR A 202 -8.98 12.34 -0.33
N SER A 203 -7.65 12.47 -0.26
CA SER A 203 -6.79 12.80 -1.40
C SER A 203 -5.86 11.64 -1.70
N LEU A 204 -5.79 11.24 -2.96
CA LEU A 204 -4.98 10.15 -3.47
C LEU A 204 -4.08 10.69 -4.59
N THR A 205 -2.77 10.55 -4.43
CA THR A 205 -1.80 10.87 -5.46
C THR A 205 -1.22 9.59 -6.03
N LEU A 206 -1.43 9.40 -7.33
CA LEU A 206 -0.92 8.29 -8.13
C LEU A 206 0.27 8.79 -8.95
N GLU A 207 1.46 8.25 -8.70
CA GLU A 207 2.66 8.53 -9.45
C GLU A 207 3.09 7.27 -10.20
N TYR A 208 3.11 7.34 -11.53
CA TYR A 208 3.53 6.27 -12.41
C TYR A 208 4.87 6.62 -13.05
N THR A 209 5.82 5.70 -12.95
CA THR A 209 7.13 5.83 -13.58
C THR A 209 7.42 4.59 -14.40
N HIS A 210 7.83 4.79 -15.65
CA HIS A 210 8.26 3.74 -16.55
C HIS A 210 9.73 3.95 -16.84
N SER A 211 10.56 2.97 -16.51
CA SER A 211 12.01 3.02 -16.69
C SER A 211 12.54 1.80 -17.43
N SER A 212 13.71 1.93 -18.01
CA SER A 212 14.39 0.90 -18.79
C SER A 212 15.83 0.72 -18.30
N ASN A 213 16.45 -0.41 -18.66
CA ASN A 213 17.84 -0.72 -18.31
C ASN A 213 18.05 -0.71 -16.78
N ALA A 214 17.26 -1.52 -16.07
CA ALA A 214 17.34 -1.65 -14.61
C ALA A 214 17.24 -0.30 -13.87
N ASN A 215 16.26 0.54 -14.25
CA ASN A 215 15.98 1.86 -13.68
C ASN A 215 17.05 2.95 -13.97
N LYS A 216 17.99 2.70 -14.88
CA LYS A 216 19.02 3.68 -15.25
C LYS A 216 18.51 4.75 -16.22
N SER A 217 17.45 4.46 -16.97
CA SER A 217 16.87 5.39 -17.95
C SER A 217 15.37 5.50 -17.71
N LEU A 218 14.89 6.73 -17.49
CA LEU A 218 13.47 7.03 -17.35
C LEU A 218 12.86 7.22 -18.74
N LEU A 219 11.81 6.43 -19.04
CA LEU A 219 11.10 6.46 -20.32
C LEU A 219 9.87 7.36 -20.25
N ALA A 220 9.16 7.34 -19.11
CA ALA A 220 8.08 8.27 -18.82
C ALA A 220 7.82 8.37 -17.33
N SER A 221 7.30 9.52 -16.93
CA SER A 221 6.73 9.75 -15.60
C SER A 221 5.43 10.52 -15.78
N SER A 222 4.39 10.11 -15.07
CA SER A 222 3.11 10.81 -15.02
C SER A 222 2.57 10.75 -13.60
N SER A 223 1.90 11.81 -13.17
CA SER A 223 1.28 11.88 -11.85
C SER A 223 -0.12 12.46 -11.98
N ALA A 224 -1.05 11.93 -11.20
CA ALA A 224 -2.39 12.48 -11.03
C ALA A 224 -2.74 12.51 -9.55
N THR A 225 -3.35 13.61 -9.11
CA THR A 225 -3.88 13.75 -7.75
C THR A 225 -5.38 13.86 -7.85
N LEU A 226 -6.09 13.02 -7.10
CA LEU A 226 -7.52 12.96 -7.06
C LEU A 226 -7.99 13.20 -5.64
N SER A 227 -9.01 14.03 -5.49
CA SER A 227 -9.61 14.35 -4.21
C SER A 227 -11.09 14.08 -4.24
N ARG A 228 -11.62 13.37 -3.25
CA ARG A 228 -13.06 13.08 -3.11
C ARG A 228 -13.47 13.12 -1.64
N SER A 229 -14.72 13.50 -1.38
CA SER A 229 -15.27 13.52 -0.02
C SER A 229 -15.50 12.08 0.47
N PHE A 230 -15.35 11.83 1.78
CA PHE A 230 -15.65 10.50 2.33
C PHE A 230 -17.14 10.15 2.23
N GLY A 231 -18.03 11.15 2.28
CA GLY A 231 -19.48 10.94 2.21
C GLY A 231 -19.97 10.40 0.88
N GLU A 232 -19.19 10.55 -0.20
CA GLU A 232 -19.48 9.95 -1.51
C GLU A 232 -18.98 8.51 -1.62
N MET A 233 -18.03 8.07 -0.78
CA MET A 233 -17.37 6.77 -0.92
C MET A 233 -17.76 5.79 0.19
N VAL A 234 -18.28 6.28 1.30
CA VAL A 234 -18.65 5.50 2.48
C VAL A 234 -20.11 5.74 2.81
N ASP A 235 -20.87 4.64 2.85
CA ASP A 235 -22.29 4.63 3.21
C ASP A 235 -22.48 5.07 4.68
N SER A 236 -23.68 5.54 5.01
CA SER A 236 -24.08 5.88 6.39
C SER A 236 -23.95 4.71 7.38
N ASP A 237 -23.98 3.47 6.87
CA ASP A 237 -23.75 2.25 7.64
C ASP A 237 -22.26 1.93 7.92
N GLY A 238 -21.33 2.71 7.36
CA GLY A 238 -19.89 2.49 7.49
C GLY A 238 -19.36 1.41 6.57
N ARG A 239 -20.00 1.24 5.40
CA ARG A 239 -19.57 0.33 4.34
C ARG A 239 -18.98 1.13 3.19
N VAL A 240 -17.88 0.67 2.61
CA VAL A 240 -17.27 1.33 1.45
C VAL A 240 -18.05 0.95 0.19
N ALA A 241 -18.41 1.94 -0.62
CA ALA A 241 -19.00 1.78 -1.94
C ALA A 241 -17.93 1.34 -2.95
N ARG A 242 -17.50 0.07 -2.85
CA ARG A 242 -16.36 -0.49 -3.59
C ARG A 242 -16.43 -0.21 -5.10
N GLY A 243 -17.57 -0.43 -5.75
CA GLY A 243 -17.70 -0.20 -7.19
C GLY A 243 -17.48 1.26 -7.62
N GLU A 244 -17.90 2.23 -6.80
CA GLU A 244 -17.69 3.64 -7.10
C GLU A 244 -16.23 4.06 -6.93
N VAL A 245 -15.58 3.53 -5.88
CA VAL A 245 -14.16 3.73 -5.63
C VAL A 245 -13.33 3.10 -6.75
N GLU A 246 -13.65 1.87 -7.17
CA GLU A 246 -12.95 1.19 -8.26
C GLU A 246 -13.10 1.94 -9.60
N ARG A 247 -14.30 2.44 -9.93
CA ARG A 247 -14.52 3.27 -11.12
C ARG A 247 -13.67 4.55 -11.09
N TRP A 248 -13.68 5.24 -9.96
CA TRP A 248 -12.90 6.46 -9.75
C TRP A 248 -11.39 6.20 -9.89
N LEU A 249 -10.90 5.09 -9.34
CA LEU A 249 -9.51 4.65 -9.51
C LEU A 249 -9.18 4.26 -10.96
N GLY A 250 -10.12 3.65 -11.67
CA GLY A 250 -9.97 3.30 -13.08
C GLY A 250 -9.81 4.52 -13.98
N GLU A 251 -10.63 5.55 -13.79
CA GLU A 251 -10.53 6.83 -14.52
C GLU A 251 -9.16 7.50 -14.29
N ALA A 252 -8.76 7.59 -13.02
CA ALA A 252 -7.47 8.13 -12.61
C ALA A 252 -6.28 7.41 -13.25
N PHE A 253 -6.30 6.08 -13.19
CA PHE A 253 -5.22 5.25 -13.69
C PHE A 253 -5.16 5.27 -15.22
N GLY A 254 -6.31 5.32 -15.89
CA GLY A 254 -6.41 5.53 -17.33
C GLY A 254 -5.74 6.83 -17.77
N GLU A 255 -6.05 7.94 -17.10
CA GLU A 255 -5.44 9.25 -17.38
C GLU A 255 -3.92 9.24 -17.19
N VAL A 256 -3.44 8.67 -16.08
CA VAL A 256 -2.00 8.54 -15.78
C VAL A 256 -1.30 7.65 -16.81
N GLY A 257 -1.94 6.55 -17.22
CA GLY A 257 -1.42 5.63 -18.22
C GLY A 257 -1.35 6.25 -19.62
N GLU A 258 -2.35 7.03 -20.01
CA GLU A 258 -2.37 7.74 -21.29
C GLU A 258 -1.28 8.83 -21.34
N LYS A 259 -1.18 9.66 -20.30
CA LYS A 259 -0.11 10.67 -20.14
C LYS A 259 1.28 10.03 -20.19
N GLY A 260 1.44 8.87 -19.55
CA GLY A 260 2.70 8.11 -19.57
C GLY A 260 3.06 7.60 -20.97
N LYS A 261 2.08 7.12 -21.76
CA LYS A 261 2.30 6.67 -23.15
C LYS A 261 2.61 7.83 -24.10
N ALA A 262 1.94 8.98 -23.93
CA ALA A 262 2.21 10.18 -24.71
C ALA A 262 3.67 10.67 -24.53
N GLY A 263 4.19 10.59 -23.30
CA GLY A 263 5.60 10.91 -23.01
C GLY A 263 6.61 9.98 -23.70
N LEU A 264 6.30 8.68 -23.82
CA LEU A 264 7.15 7.74 -24.56
C LEU A 264 7.27 8.12 -26.05
N GLY A 265 6.15 8.53 -26.68
CA GLY A 265 6.10 8.88 -28.10
C GLY A 265 6.96 10.09 -28.46
N ALA A 266 6.98 11.12 -27.60
CA ALA A 266 7.81 12.31 -27.80
C ALA A 266 9.32 12.04 -27.67
N SER A 267 9.71 11.11 -26.78
CA SER A 267 11.13 10.76 -26.59
C SER A 267 11.72 9.94 -27.75
N ALA A 268 10.87 9.19 -28.47
CA ALA A 268 11.29 8.38 -29.60
C ALA A 268 11.58 9.23 -30.85
N SER A 269 10.86 10.34 -31.06
CA SER A 269 11.08 11.23 -32.21
C SER A 269 12.33 12.10 -32.09
N GLU A 270 12.85 12.34 -30.88
CA GLU A 270 14.06 13.15 -30.67
C GLU A 270 15.37 12.33 -30.84
N GLY A 271 15.29 11.00 -30.77
CA GLY A 271 16.45 10.10 -30.88
C GLY A 271 16.91 9.82 -32.31
N GLU A 272 16.04 10.05 -33.31
CA GLU A 272 16.31 9.75 -34.73
C GLU A 272 16.89 10.94 -35.50
N GLY A 273 17.24 12.04 -34.83
CA GLY A 273 17.86 13.23 -35.44
C GLY A 273 19.38 13.35 -35.29
N ARG A 274 20.04 12.49 -34.49
CA ARG A 274 21.45 12.68 -34.07
C ARG A 274 22.42 11.63 -34.60
N LYS A 275 22.17 11.09 -35.79
CA LYS A 275 23.13 10.27 -36.56
C LYS A 275 23.19 10.73 -38.02
N SER A 276 23.57 11.97 -38.25
CA SER A 276 24.06 12.44 -39.55
C SER A 276 24.74 13.79 -39.34
N ARG A 277 26.00 13.77 -38.91
CA ARG A 277 27.02 14.78 -39.18
C ARG A 277 28.37 14.28 -38.68
#